data_AF-A0A971L5T5-F1
#
_entry.id   AF-A0A971L5T5-F1
#
_cell.length_a   1.000
_cell.length_b   1.000
_cell.length_c   1.000
_cell.angle_alpha   90.00
_cell.angle_beta   90.00
_cell.angle_gamma   90.00
#
_symmetry.space_group_name_H-M   'P 1'
#
loop_
_entity.id
_entity.type
_entity.pdbx_description
1 polymer ?
#
loop_
_entity_poly.entity_id
_entity_poly.type
_entity_poly.pdbx_seq_one_letter_code
_entity_poly.pdbx_strand_id
1 'polypeptide(L)'
;MTNLELAWALTEMGELLELKGENHFKVRAYYRAARALESLETEAADLYARGALQEIPGVGKNLAAKIAELLSSGQSTFLNKLRQEVPPGLRQMLSIPGLGSRSGG
;
A
#
# COMPACT_ATOMS: atom_id res chain seq x y z
N MET A 1 1.89 14.23 4.39
CA MET A 1 1.12 13.29 3.56
C MET A 1 -0.23 13.08 4.20
N THR A 2 -1.28 12.98 3.40
CA THR A 2 -2.65 12.68 3.85
C THR A 2 -2.90 11.17 3.93
N ASN A 3 -3.99 10.76 4.60
CA ASN A 3 -4.42 9.36 4.63
C ASN A 3 -4.62 8.78 3.23
N LEU A 4 -5.17 9.59 2.31
CA LEU A 4 -5.42 9.20 0.93
C LEU A 4 -4.11 8.95 0.16
N GLU A 5 -3.11 9.80 0.33
CA GLU A 5 -1.79 9.61 -0.30
C GLU A 5 -1.08 8.35 0.24
N LEU A 6 -1.22 8.06 1.54
CA LEU A 6 -0.70 6.82 2.13
C LEU A 6 -1.43 5.60 1.56
N ALA A 7 -2.76 5.67 1.43
CA ALA A 7 -3.54 4.59 0.84
C ALA A 7 -3.13 4.30 -0.60
N TRP A 8 -2.95 5.33 -1.43
CA TRP A 8 -2.46 5.17 -2.80
C TRP A 8 -1.08 4.52 -2.85
N ALA A 9 -0.15 4.94 -2.00
CA ALA A 9 1.18 4.34 -1.94
C ALA A 9 1.12 2.84 -1.55
N LEU A 10 0.26 2.46 -0.59
CA LEU A 10 0.09 1.07 -0.21
C LEU A 10 -0.62 0.25 -1.30
N THR A 11 -1.63 0.80 -1.96
CA THR A 11 -2.30 0.17 -3.11
C THR A 11 -1.29 -0.14 -4.22
N GLU A 12 -0.46 0.83 -4.58
CA GLU A 12 0.60 0.63 -5.58
C GLU A 12 1.61 -0.44 -5.15
N MET A 13 2.01 -0.50 -3.88
CA MET A 13 2.85 -1.60 -3.39
C MET A 13 2.17 -2.96 -3.56
N GLY A 14 0.87 -3.06 -3.30
CA GLY A 14 0.07 -4.28 -3.49
C GLY A 14 0.06 -4.73 -4.95
N GLU A 15 -0.24 -3.80 -5.85
CA GLU A 15 -0.27 -4.01 -7.30
C GLU A 15 1.08 -4.46 -7.86
N LEU A 16 2.17 -3.80 -7.45
CA LEU A 16 3.51 -4.17 -7.89
C LEU A 16 3.93 -5.54 -7.35
N LEU A 17 3.54 -5.88 -6.12
CA LEU A 17 3.79 -7.22 -5.57
C LEU A 17 2.99 -8.29 -6.30
N GLU A 18 1.74 -8.01 -6.67
CA GLU A 18 0.90 -8.91 -7.45
C GLU A 18 1.50 -9.18 -8.83
N LEU A 19 1.99 -8.15 -9.52
CA LEU A 19 2.71 -8.31 -10.80
C LEU A 19 3.99 -9.14 -10.66
N LYS A 20 4.66 -9.07 -9.51
CA LYS A 20 5.84 -9.89 -9.21
C LYS A 20 5.51 -11.34 -8.86
N GLY A 21 4.24 -11.71 -8.79
CA GLY A 21 3.80 -13.05 -8.38
C GLY A 21 4.06 -13.33 -6.90
N GLU A 22 4.09 -12.30 -6.06
CA GLU A 22 4.26 -12.47 -4.62
C GLU A 22 3.03 -13.10 -3.96
N ASN A 23 3.21 -13.56 -2.72
CA ASN A 23 2.17 -14.29 -2.01
C ASN A 23 0.87 -13.48 -1.84
N HIS A 24 -0.28 -14.10 -2.13
CA HIS A 24 -1.60 -13.48 -2.03
C HIS A 24 -1.91 -12.86 -0.66
N PHE A 25 -1.48 -13.47 0.44
CA PHE A 25 -1.68 -12.93 1.78
C PHE A 25 -0.89 -11.62 1.97
N LYS A 26 0.33 -11.56 1.44
CA LYS A 26 1.17 -10.36 1.48
C LYS A 26 0.55 -9.25 0.66
N VAL A 27 0.16 -9.52 -0.58
CA VAL A 27 -0.54 -8.58 -1.47
C VAL A 27 -1.81 -8.04 -0.80
N ARG A 28 -2.67 -8.92 -0.30
CA ARG A 28 -3.92 -8.52 0.40
C ARG A 28 -3.69 -7.67 1.64
N ALA A 29 -2.56 -7.83 2.34
CA ALA A 29 -2.26 -7.01 3.50
C ALA A 29 -2.09 -5.53 3.13
N TYR A 30 -1.47 -5.22 1.98
CA TYR A 30 -1.34 -3.84 1.50
C TYR A 30 -2.70 -3.25 1.13
N TYR A 31 -3.52 -3.97 0.38
CA TYR A 31 -4.85 -3.50 0.00
C TYR A 31 -5.76 -3.28 1.23
N ARG A 32 -5.68 -4.17 2.23
CA ARG A 32 -6.44 -4.00 3.49
C ARG A 32 -6.00 -2.76 4.25
N ALA A 33 -4.69 -2.53 4.37
CA ALA A 33 -4.18 -1.34 5.03
C ALA A 33 -4.51 -0.05 4.26
N ALA A 34 -4.46 -0.08 2.92
CA ALA A 34 -4.88 1.04 2.08
C ALA A 34 -6.36 1.39 2.33
N ARG A 35 -7.25 0.38 2.30
CA ARG A 35 -8.67 0.58 2.61
C ARG A 35 -8.91 1.12 4.01
N ALA A 36 -8.17 0.61 5.01
CA ALA A 36 -8.29 1.10 6.37
C ALA A 36 -7.89 2.58 6.49
N LEU A 37 -6.85 3.02 5.76
CA LEU A 37 -6.44 4.42 5.69
C LEU A 37 -7.47 5.30 4.98
N GLU A 38 -8.06 4.84 3.88
CA GLU A 38 -9.12 5.58 3.16
C GLU A 38 -10.33 5.88 4.06
N SER A 39 -10.71 4.92 4.91
CA SER A 39 -11.84 5.05 5.83
C SER A 39 -11.46 5.55 7.22
N LEU A 40 -10.19 5.90 7.47
CA LEU A 40 -9.73 6.29 8.80
C LEU A 40 -10.23 7.71 9.12
N GLU A 41 -11.04 7.83 10.16
CA GLU A 41 -11.59 9.13 10.60
C GLU A 41 -10.52 10.07 11.19
N THR A 42 -9.47 9.50 11.78
CA THR A 42 -8.34 10.25 12.34
C THR A 42 -7.19 10.34 11.34
N GLU A 43 -6.36 11.37 11.41
CA GLU A 43 -5.16 11.43 10.60
C GLU A 43 -4.15 10.36 11.03
N ALA A 44 -3.62 9.61 10.07
CA ALA A 44 -2.56 8.64 10.34
C ALA A 44 -1.27 9.33 10.86
N ALA A 45 -1.09 10.62 10.56
CA ALA A 45 -0.04 11.46 11.11
C ALA A 45 -0.12 11.58 12.65
N ASP A 46 -1.34 11.73 13.19
CA ASP A 46 -1.55 11.79 14.65
C ASP A 46 -1.24 10.44 15.31
N LEU A 47 -1.67 9.35 14.67
CA LEU A 47 -1.34 7.99 15.13
C LEU A 47 0.17 7.74 15.09
N TYR A 48 0.87 8.25 14.07
CA TYR A 48 2.31 8.17 13.99
C TYR A 48 3.01 8.95 15.10
N ALA A 49 2.57 10.19 15.39
CA ALA A 49 3.16 11.03 16.43
C ALA A 49 3.11 10.37 17.83
N ARG A 50 2.06 9.57 18.10
CA ARG A 50 1.90 8.83 19.37
C ARG A 50 2.38 7.37 19.33
N GLY A 51 3.00 6.91 18.24
CA GLY A 51 3.51 5.54 18.09
C GLY A 51 2.43 4.46 17.94
N ALA A 52 1.23 4.83 17.50
CA ALA A 52 0.02 4.02 17.48
C ALA A 52 -0.43 3.56 16.08
N LEU A 53 0.45 3.57 15.07
CA LEU A 53 0.09 3.14 13.70
C LEU A 53 -0.45 1.70 13.62
N GLN A 54 -0.12 0.85 14.59
CA GLN A 54 -0.63 -0.52 14.66
C GLN A 54 -2.07 -0.62 15.17
N GLU A 55 -2.67 0.48 15.63
CA GLU A 55 -4.10 0.54 15.95
C GLU A 55 -4.97 0.58 14.69
N ILE A 56 -4.41 0.95 13.53
CA ILE A 56 -5.12 0.95 12.26
C ILE A 56 -5.45 -0.51 11.87
N PRO A 57 -6.73 -0.87 11.66
CA PRO A 57 -7.11 -2.24 11.31
C PRO A 57 -6.37 -2.76 10.08
N GLY A 58 -5.76 -3.95 10.20
CA GLY A 58 -4.98 -4.56 9.11
C GLY A 58 -3.56 -4.03 8.95
N VAL A 59 -3.13 -3.05 9.76
CA VAL A 59 -1.75 -2.55 9.77
C VAL A 59 -0.92 -3.27 10.84
N GLY A 60 -0.14 -4.26 10.41
CA GLY A 60 0.86 -4.90 11.27
C GLY A 60 2.18 -4.12 11.32
N LYS A 61 3.12 -4.57 12.17
CA LYS A 61 4.45 -3.95 12.38
C LYS A 61 5.19 -3.56 11.09
N ASN A 62 5.20 -4.44 10.09
CA ASN A 62 5.88 -4.18 8.81
C ASN A 62 5.21 -3.08 7.97
N LEU A 63 3.88 -2.98 8.01
CA LEU A 63 3.13 -1.95 7.30
C LEU A 63 3.24 -0.62 8.06
N ALA A 64 3.16 -0.65 9.39
CA ALA A 64 3.37 0.51 10.25
C ALA A 64 4.75 1.16 9.98
N ALA A 65 5.81 0.36 9.83
CA ALA A 65 7.14 0.87 9.50
C ALA A 65 7.19 1.61 8.14
N LYS A 66 6.45 1.12 7.13
CA LYS A 66 6.39 1.75 5.81
C LYS A 66 5.55 3.03 5.82
N ILE A 67 4.43 3.01 6.55
CA ILE A 67 3.60 4.20 6.76
C ILE A 67 4.39 5.28 7.51
N ALA A 68 5.16 4.89 8.52
CA ALA A 68 6.05 5.80 9.24
C ALA A 68 7.13 6.41 8.32
N GLU A 69 7.74 5.60 7.45
CA GLU A 69 8.72 6.07 6.47
C GLU A 69 8.11 7.10 5.50
N LEU A 70 6.91 6.81 4.99
CA LEU A 70 6.14 7.73 4.15
C LEU A 70 5.81 9.03 4.88
N LEU A 71 5.31 8.96 6.11
CA LEU A 71 4.96 10.14 6.90
C LEU A 71 6.17 11.01 7.26
N SER A 72 7.33 10.39 7.54
CA SER A 72 8.54 11.10 7.96
C SER A 72 9.36 11.66 6.80
N SER A 73 9.46 10.95 5.68
CA SER A 73 10.32 11.32 4.56
C SER A 73 9.58 11.73 3.28
N GLY A 74 8.27 11.48 3.23
CA GLY A 74 7.46 11.62 2.01
C GLY A 74 7.71 10.52 0.98
N GLN A 75 8.58 9.54 1.26
CA GLN A 75 8.95 8.46 0.35
C GLN A 75 8.96 7.10 1.06
N SER A 76 8.91 6.03 0.28
CA SER A 76 9.20 4.69 0.80
C SER A 76 10.28 4.01 -0.02
N THR A 77 11.35 3.60 0.65
CA THR A 77 12.43 2.80 0.06
C THR A 77 11.89 1.53 -0.57
N PHE A 78 10.92 0.90 0.07
CA PHE A 78 10.31 -0.32 -0.45
C PHE A 78 9.50 -0.09 -1.73
N LEU A 79 8.68 0.97 -1.77
CA LEU A 79 7.93 1.31 -2.99
C LEU A 79 8.87 1.66 -4.14
N ASN A 80 9.90 2.45 -3.87
CA ASN A 80 10.91 2.80 -4.87
C ASN A 80 11.62 1.56 -5.42
N LYS A 81 11.97 0.60 -4.55
CA LYS A 81 12.55 -0.68 -4.96
C LYS A 81 11.60 -1.49 -5.85
N LEU A 82 10.32 -1.60 -5.48
CA LEU A 82 9.33 -2.30 -6.31
C LEU A 82 9.17 -1.64 -7.68
N ARG A 83 9.19 -0.30 -7.75
CA ARG A 83 9.13 0.45 -9.02
C ARG A 83 10.37 0.22 -9.91
N GLN A 84 11.52 -0.10 -9.33
CA GLN A 84 12.72 -0.45 -10.10
C GLN A 84 12.68 -1.90 -10.59
N GLU A 85 12.16 -2.82 -9.76
CA GLU A 85 12.10 -4.24 -10.07
C GLU A 85 10.98 -4.61 -11.05
N VAL A 86 9.90 -3.82 -11.10
CA VAL A 86 8.78 -4.01 -12.04
C VAL A 86 8.94 -3.05 -13.21
N PRO A 87 9.28 -3.53 -14.42
CA PRO A 87 9.43 -2.68 -15.60
C PRO A 87 8.16 -1.87 -15.91
N PRO A 88 8.30 -0.65 -16.47
CA PRO A 88 7.16 0.20 -16.82
C PRO A 88 6.12 -0.48 -17.71
N GLY A 89 6.56 -1.37 -18.62
CA GLY A 89 5.67 -2.10 -19.52
C GLY A 89 4.72 -3.08 -18.83
N LEU A 90 5.12 -3.66 -17.69
CA LEU A 90 4.24 -4.52 -16.88
C LEU A 90 3.26 -3.70 -16.05
N ARG A 91 3.66 -2.50 -15.59
CA ARG A 91 2.75 -1.59 -14.87
C ARG A 91 1.58 -1.12 -15.75
N GLN A 92 1.83 -0.91 -17.04
CA GLN A 92 0.78 -0.52 -18.00
C GLN A 92 -0.33 -1.58 -18.15
N MET A 93 -0.04 -2.86 -17.84
CA MET A 93 -1.05 -3.93 -17.90
C MET A 93 -2.09 -3.81 -16.78
N LEU A 94 -1.75 -3.22 -15.63
CA LEU A 94 -2.70 -2.95 -14.54
C LEU A 94 -3.68 -1.83 -14.88
N SER A 95 -3.26 -0.89 -15.73
CA SER A 95 -4.08 0.25 -16.17
C SER A 95 -5.07 -0.12 -17.28
N ILE A 96 -5.07 -1.36 -17.78
CA ILE A 96 -6.04 -1.84 -18.78
C ILE A 96 -7.35 -2.17 -18.05
N PRO A 97 -8.45 -1.44 -18.30
CA PRO A 97 -9.76 -1.80 -17.78
C PRO A 97 -10.13 -3.19 -18.30
N GLY A 98 -10.20 -4.19 -17.42
CA GLY A 98 -10.56 -5.56 -17.78
C GLY A 98 -9.61 -6.67 -17.30
N LEU A 99 -8.45 -6.34 -16.71
CA LEU A 99 -7.54 -7.35 -16.12
C LEU A 99 -7.55 -7.38 -14.58
N GLY A 100 -8.42 -6.59 -13.93
CA GLY A 100 -8.68 -6.64 -12.49
C GLY A 100 -9.76 -7.66 -12.07
N SER A 101 -10.40 -8.37 -13.00
CA SER A 101 -11.44 -9.36 -12.68
C SER A 101 -10.90 -10.78 -12.79
N ARG A 102 -10.34 -11.30 -11.70
CA ARG A 102 -10.48 -12.74 -11.44
C ARG A 102 -11.74 -12.95 -10.60
N SER A 103 -12.65 -13.72 -11.17
CA SER A 103 -13.88 -14.34 -10.60
C SER A 103 -15.04 -13.40 -10.25
N GLY A 104 -16.01 -13.35 -11.17
CA GLY A 104 -17.43 -13.11 -10.90
C GLY A 104 -18.24 -14.05 -11.79
N GLY A 105 -18.22 -15.34 -11.45
CA GLY A 105 -19.17 -16.36 -11.90
C GLY A 105 -19.98 -16.83 -10.71
#